data_AF-A0A0W0FR81-F1
#
_entry.id   AF-A0A0W0FR81-F1
#
_cell.length_a   1.000
_cell.length_b   1.000
_cell.length_c   1.000
_cell.angle_alpha   90.00
_cell.angle_beta   90.00
_cell.angle_gamma   90.00
#
_symmetry.space_group_name_H-M   'P 1'
#
loop_
_entity.id
_entity.type
_entity.pdbx_description
1 polymer ?
#
loop_
_entity_poly.entity_id
_entity_poly.type
_entity_poly.pdbx_seq_one_letter_code
_entity_poly.pdbx_strand_id
1 'polypeptide(L)'
;MASSTEKKKPVAVITIGMAGAGKSTFVQRINSYLHSQDPPKPPYILNLDPAVTHVPFDANIDIRDTVNYQEVMKQYNLGPNGGILTALNLFTTKFDQVLGLVDKRAETVE
;
A
#
# COMPACT_ATOMS: atom_id res chain seq x y z
N MET A 1 10.72 32.59 -21.60
CA MET A 1 9.63 32.36 -20.63
C MET A 1 9.13 30.95 -20.84
N ALA A 2 9.64 29.98 -20.09
CA ALA A 2 9.12 28.61 -20.11
C ALA A 2 8.15 28.49 -18.94
N SER A 3 6.86 28.43 -19.25
CA SER A 3 5.82 28.08 -18.28
C SER A 3 6.09 26.63 -17.85
N SER A 4 6.62 26.45 -16.63
CA SER A 4 6.72 25.14 -16.01
C SER A 4 5.31 24.68 -15.66
N THR A 5 4.70 23.87 -16.51
CA THR A 5 3.48 23.14 -16.19
C THR A 5 3.76 22.23 -15.00
N GLU A 6 3.35 22.65 -13.80
CA GLU A 6 3.38 21.80 -12.61
C GLU A 6 2.53 20.55 -12.90
N LYS A 7 3.20 19.39 -13.02
CA LYS A 7 2.52 18.10 -13.09
C LYS A 7 1.66 17.95 -11.84
N LYS A 8 0.34 17.86 -12.02
CA LYS A 8 -0.62 17.67 -10.93
C LYS A 8 -0.28 16.36 -10.22
N LYS A 9 0.10 16.45 -8.94
CA LYS A 9 0.41 15.27 -8.13
C LYS A 9 -0.89 14.53 -7.78
N PRO A 10 -0.90 13.19 -7.82
CA PRO A 10 -2.07 12.42 -7.41
C PRO A 10 -2.35 12.61 -5.91
N VAL A 11 -3.62 12.48 -5.52
CA VAL A 11 -4.01 12.52 -4.11
C VAL A 11 -3.61 11.19 -3.46
N ALA A 12 -2.74 11.26 -2.45
CA ALA A 12 -2.38 10.11 -1.63
C ALA A 12 -3.24 10.06 -0.36
N VAL A 13 -3.89 8.93 -0.11
CA VAL A 13 -4.70 8.69 1.10
C VAL A 13 -4.02 7.61 1.93
N ILE A 14 -3.59 7.94 3.14
CA ILE A 14 -2.97 7.01 4.07
C ILE A 14 -3.96 6.70 5.18
N THR A 15 -4.38 5.43 5.28
CA THR A 15 -5.34 4.99 6.31
C THR A 15 -4.60 4.50 7.55
N ILE A 16 -4.69 5.24 8.66
CA ILE A 16 -4.04 4.92 9.94
C ILE A 16 -5.10 4.72 11.02
N GLY A 17 -4.85 3.82 11.97
CA GLY A 17 -5.77 3.52 13.06
C GLY A 17 -5.40 2.23 13.80
N MET A 18 -5.99 2.03 14.98
CA MET A 18 -5.77 0.84 15.80
C MET A 18 -6.16 -0.46 15.07
N ALA A 19 -5.64 -1.60 15.54
CA ALA A 19 -6.11 -2.90 15.10
C ALA A 19 -7.63 -3.01 15.34
N GLY A 20 -8.37 -3.55 14.38
CA GLY A 20 -9.83 -3.65 14.45
C GLY A 20 -10.62 -2.36 14.15
N ALA A 21 -9.96 -1.21 13.92
CA ALA A 21 -10.65 0.06 13.62
C ALA A 21 -11.32 0.11 12.21
N GLY A 22 -11.27 -0.97 11.43
CA GLY A 22 -11.92 -1.04 10.12
C GLY A 22 -11.12 -0.46 8.95
N LYS A 23 -9.80 -0.28 9.08
CA LYS A 23 -8.92 0.27 8.02
C LYS A 23 -9.09 -0.45 6.67
N SER A 24 -9.00 -1.78 6.66
CA SER A 24 -9.13 -2.57 5.43
C SER A 24 -10.54 -2.46 4.84
N THR A 25 -11.57 -2.40 5.68
CA THR A 25 -12.97 -2.18 5.26
C THR A 25 -13.16 -0.81 4.62
N PHE A 26 -12.51 0.23 5.17
CA PHE A 26 -12.54 1.58 4.61
C PHE A 26 -11.90 1.61 3.21
N VAL A 27 -10.70 1.03 3.07
CA VAL A 27 -10.00 0.93 1.78
C VAL A 27 -10.84 0.16 0.75
N GLN A 28 -11.43 -0.97 1.15
CA GLN A 28 -12.35 -1.74 0.29
C GLN A 28 -13.51 -0.87 -0.21
N ARG A 29 -14.16 -0.11 0.69
CA ARG A 29 -15.33 0.69 0.32
C ARG A 29 -14.97 1.87 -0.58
N ILE A 30 -13.86 2.55 -0.32
CA ILE A 30 -13.33 3.60 -1.20
C ILE A 30 -13.01 3.03 -2.58
N ASN A 31 -12.37 1.86 -2.62
CA ASN A 31 -12.04 1.22 -3.89
C ASN A 31 -13.29 0.96 -4.74
N SER A 32 -14.30 0.31 -4.15
CA SER A 32 -15.57 0.05 -4.83
C SER A 32 -16.29 1.34 -5.25
N TYR A 33 -16.29 2.37 -4.41
CA TYR A 33 -16.94 3.65 -4.71
C TYR A 33 -16.28 4.40 -5.88
N LEU A 34 -14.94 4.40 -5.93
CA LEU A 34 -14.19 5.05 -7.01
C LEU A 34 -14.30 4.29 -8.34
N HIS A 35 -14.42 2.97 -8.29
CA HIS A 35 -14.74 2.14 -9.45
C HIS A 35 -16.17 2.38 -9.97
N SER A 36 -17.11 2.74 -9.11
CA SER A 36 -18.51 2.99 -9.49
C SER A 36 -18.78 4.43 -9.94
N GLN A 37 -17.77 5.31 -9.99
CA GLN A 37 -17.94 6.68 -10.52
C GLN A 37 -18.04 6.68 -12.05
N ASP A 38 -18.63 7.74 -12.60
CA ASP A 38 -18.64 8.01 -14.04
C ASP A 38 -18.01 9.39 -14.32
N PRO A 39 -16.82 9.47 -14.95
CA PRO A 39 -15.99 8.35 -15.41
C PRO A 39 -15.34 7.59 -14.23
N PRO A 40 -15.04 6.28 -14.40
CA PRO A 40 -14.40 5.47 -13.35
C PRO A 40 -12.99 5.96 -13.07
N LYS A 41 -12.63 6.03 -11.77
CA LYS A 41 -11.32 6.52 -11.30
C LYS A 41 -10.68 5.50 -10.36
N PRO A 42 -10.27 4.32 -10.87
CA PRO A 42 -9.75 3.26 -10.02
C PRO A 42 -8.49 3.75 -9.26
N PRO A 43 -8.46 3.63 -7.93
CA PRO A 43 -7.31 4.04 -7.14
C PRO A 43 -6.13 3.07 -7.35
N TYR A 44 -4.91 3.58 -7.12
CA TYR A 44 -3.72 2.75 -7.00
C TYR A 44 -3.53 2.34 -5.53
N ILE A 45 -3.73 1.06 -5.21
CA ILE A 45 -3.79 0.57 -3.83
C ILE A 45 -2.47 -0.07 -3.42
N LEU A 46 -1.94 0.37 -2.27
CA LEU A 46 -0.78 -0.23 -1.62
C LEU A 46 -1.20 -0.88 -0.30
N ASN A 47 -0.92 -2.18 -0.13
CA ASN A 47 -1.01 -2.85 1.17
C ASN A 47 0.35 -2.84 1.87
N LEU A 48 0.41 -2.19 3.03
CA LEU A 48 1.61 -2.09 3.87
C LEU A 48 1.54 -2.94 5.15
N ASP A 49 0.45 -3.68 5.36
CA ASP A 49 0.30 -4.54 6.55
C ASP A 49 0.82 -5.96 6.23
N PRO A 50 1.93 -6.41 6.85
CA PRO A 50 2.47 -7.75 6.62
C PRO A 50 1.70 -8.85 7.38
N ALA A 51 0.91 -8.48 8.39
CA ALA A 51 0.23 -9.43 9.27
C ALA A 51 -1.22 -9.73 8.82
N VAL A 52 -1.73 -9.08 7.77
CA VAL A 52 -3.07 -9.31 7.25
C VAL A 52 -3.15 -10.62 6.46
N THR A 53 -4.00 -11.55 6.91
CA THR A 53 -4.15 -12.86 6.26
C THR A 53 -4.91 -12.78 4.94
N HIS A 54 -5.95 -11.96 4.89
CA HIS A 54 -6.80 -11.81 3.71
C HIS A 54 -7.12 -10.34 3.48
N VAL A 55 -6.82 -9.85 2.28
CA VAL A 55 -7.12 -8.49 1.86
C VAL A 55 -8.34 -8.55 0.95
N PRO A 56 -9.48 -7.93 1.29
CA PRO A 56 -10.73 -8.02 0.51
C PRO A 56 -10.73 -7.08 -0.72
N PHE A 57 -9.55 -6.72 -1.22
CA PHE A 57 -9.34 -5.82 -2.36
C PHE A 57 -8.05 -6.19 -3.09
N ASP A 58 -8.03 -5.97 -4.41
CA ASP A 58 -6.83 -6.18 -5.23
C ASP A 58 -5.85 -5.02 -5.01
N ALA A 59 -4.77 -5.29 -4.27
CA ALA A 59 -3.68 -4.35 -4.08
C ALA A 59 -2.74 -4.38 -5.30
N ASN A 60 -2.31 -3.20 -5.78
CA ASN A 60 -1.33 -3.10 -6.86
C ASN A 60 0.09 -3.39 -6.36
N ILE A 61 0.37 -3.09 -5.10
CA ILE A 61 1.61 -3.43 -4.41
C ILE A 61 1.24 -3.99 -3.05
N ASP A 62 1.77 -5.17 -2.72
CA ASP A 62 1.58 -5.81 -1.42
C ASP A 62 2.93 -6.12 -0.78
N ILE A 63 3.13 -5.67 0.46
CA ILE A 63 4.33 -5.98 1.26
C ILE A 63 4.54 -7.49 1.41
N ARG A 64 3.46 -8.28 1.39
CA ARG A 64 3.49 -9.74 1.56
C ARG A 64 4.21 -10.47 0.41
N ASP A 65 4.26 -9.88 -0.78
CA ASP A 65 5.00 -10.42 -1.93
C ASP A 65 6.52 -10.29 -1.72
N THR A 66 6.92 -9.30 -0.93
CA THR A 66 8.33 -8.98 -0.68
C THR A 66 8.85 -9.63 0.60
N VAL A 67 7.98 -9.79 1.60
CA VAL A 67 8.33 -10.30 2.93
C VAL A 67 7.28 -11.29 3.41
N ASN A 68 7.71 -12.54 3.62
CA ASN A 68 6.87 -13.55 4.25
C ASN A 68 6.93 -13.41 5.78
N TYR A 69 5.89 -12.83 6.37
CA TYR A 69 5.77 -12.61 7.81
C TYR A 69 5.95 -13.89 8.64
N GLN A 70 5.36 -15.01 8.22
CA GLN A 70 5.47 -16.28 8.95
C GLN A 70 6.90 -16.82 8.93
N GLU A 71 7.58 -16.69 7.80
CA GLU A 71 8.98 -17.12 7.65
C GLU A 71 9.92 -16.25 8.48
N VAL A 72 9.70 -14.92 8.48
CA VAL A 72 10.47 -13.98 9.31
C VAL A 72 10.32 -14.31 10.79
N MET A 73 9.10 -14.61 11.26
CA MET A 73 8.89 -15.02 12.65
C MET A 73 9.64 -16.31 13.00
N LYS A 74 9.65 -17.31 12.10
CA LYS A 74 10.35 -18.58 12.32
C LYS A 74 11.87 -18.42 12.29
N GLN A 75 12.42 -17.74 11.29
CA GLN A 75 13.87 -17.63 11.09
C GLN A 75 14.55 -16.80 12.19
N TYR A 76 13.91 -15.72 12.63
CA TYR A 76 14.46 -14.84 13.65
C TYR A 76 13.93 -15.17 15.06
N ASN A 77 13.12 -16.23 15.19
CA ASN A 77 12.47 -16.66 16.44
C ASN A 77 11.77 -15.51 17.19
N LEU A 78 11.01 -14.72 16.43
CA LEU A 78 10.38 -13.48 16.92
C LEU A 78 8.92 -13.72 17.30
N GLY A 79 8.49 -13.04 18.37
CA GLY A 79 7.07 -12.89 18.67
C GLY A 79 6.34 -12.01 17.63
N PRO A 80 5.00 -11.92 17.68
CA PRO A 80 4.19 -11.25 16.66
C PRO A 80 4.63 -9.80 16.41
N ASN A 81 4.86 -9.04 17.48
CA ASN A 81 5.29 -7.64 17.38
C ASN A 81 6.69 -7.49 16.77
N GLY A 82 7.61 -8.40 17.11
CA GLY A 82 8.96 -8.42 16.54
C GLY A 82 8.95 -8.80 15.06
N GLY A 83 8.08 -9.74 14.68
CA GLY A 83 7.85 -10.11 13.28
C GLY A 83 7.36 -8.94 12.44
N ILE A 84 6.41 -8.14 12.96
CA ILE A 84 5.87 -6.97 12.25
C ILE A 84 6.98 -5.95 12.01
N LEU A 85 7.73 -5.60 13.06
CA LEU A 85 8.78 -4.59 12.98
C LEU A 85 9.91 -5.02 12.03
N THR A 86 10.30 -6.29 12.08
CA THR A 86 11.32 -6.85 11.18
C THR A 86 10.84 -6.89 9.74
N ALA A 87 9.57 -7.26 9.51
CA ALA A 87 9.00 -7.26 8.18
C ALA A 87 8.94 -5.85 7.57
N LEU A 88 8.54 -4.86 8.38
CA LEU A 88 8.58 -3.45 7.97
C LEU A 88 10.00 -2.98 7.66
N ASN A 89 10.99 -3.32 8.49
CA ASN A 89 12.39 -2.96 8.23
C ASN A 89 12.92 -3.56 6.92
N LEU A 90 12.64 -4.85 6.67
CA LEU A 90 13.02 -5.51 5.42
C LEU A 90 12.33 -4.85 4.21
N PHE A 91 11.07 -4.47 4.34
CA PHE A 91 10.37 -3.74 3.30
C PHE A 91 10.96 -2.34 3.08
N THR A 92 11.38 -1.63 4.13
CA THR A 92 12.04 -0.32 4.01
C THR A 92 13.29 -0.38 3.14
N THR A 93 14.05 -1.49 3.17
CA THR A 93 15.24 -1.65 2.29
C THR A 93 14.90 -1.69 0.80
N LYS A 94 13.65 -1.98 0.45
CA LYS A 94 13.15 -2.04 -0.93
C LYS A 94 12.14 -0.93 -1.24
N PHE A 95 11.94 0.00 -0.31
CA PHE A 95 10.93 1.05 -0.43
C PHE A 95 11.19 1.99 -1.62
N ASP A 96 12.45 2.22 -1.96
CA ASP A 96 12.81 3.02 -3.14
C ASP A 96 12.28 2.41 -4.44
N GLN A 97 12.23 1.08 -4.54
CA GLN A 97 11.68 0.40 -5.71
C GLN A 97 10.15 0.60 -5.78
N VAL A 98 9.49 0.57 -4.63
CA VAL A 98 8.04 0.84 -4.51
C VAL A 98 7.73 2.27 -4.92
N LEU A 99 8.51 3.25 -4.45
CA LEU A 99 8.37 4.65 -4.86
C LEU A 99 8.56 4.81 -6.37
N GLY A 100 9.57 4.15 -6.95
CA GLY A 100 9.77 4.16 -8.40
C GLY A 100 8.60 3.58 -9.21
N LEU A 101 7.88 2.59 -8.67
CA LEU A 101 6.66 2.06 -9.30
C LEU A 101 5.49 3.04 -9.20
N VAL A 102 5.33 3.69 -8.04
CA VAL A 102 4.28 4.70 -7.81
C VAL A 102 4.51 5.92 -8.70
N ASP A 103 5.75 6.41 -8.82
CA ASP A 103 6.09 7.58 -9.65
C ASP A 103 5.82 7.34 -11.13
N LYS A 104 6.17 6.15 -11.65
CA LYS A 104 5.84 5.77 -13.04
C LYS A 104 4.33 5.77 -13.28
N ARG A 105 3.54 5.39 -12.27
CA ARG A 105 2.09 5.37 -12.39
C ARG A 105 1.48 6.76 -12.23
N ALA A 106 2.09 7.64 -11.44
CA ALA A 106 1.62 9.00 -11.24
C ALA A 106 1.50 9.78 -12.56
N GLU A 107 2.33 9.47 -13.56
CA GLU A 107 2.24 10.09 -14.90
C GLU A 107 1.02 9.63 -15.72
N THR A 108 0.34 8.56 -15.30
CA THR A 108 -0.77 7.93 -16.04
C THR A 108 -2.14 8.13 -15.38
N VAL A 109 -2.20 8.81 -14.23
CA VAL A 109 -3.43 9.08 -13.47
C VAL A 109 -3.78 10.57 -13.65
N GLU A 110 -4.71 10.88 -14.56
CA GLU A 110 -5.25 12.25 -14.76
C GLU A 110 -6.43 12.58 -13.82
#